data_AF-A0A1E3NDY1-F1
#
_entry.id   AF-A0A1E3NDY1-F1
#
_cell.length_a   1.000
_cell.length_b   1.000
_cell.length_c   1.000
_cell.angle_alpha   90.00
_cell.angle_beta   90.00
_cell.angle_gamma   90.00
#
_symmetry.space_group_name_H-M   'P 1'
#
loop_
_entity.id
_entity.type
_entity.pdbx_description
1 polymer ?
#
loop_
_entity_poly.entity_id
_entity_poly.type
_entity_poly.pdbx_seq_one_letter_code
_entity_poly.pdbx_strand_id
1 'polypeptide(L)'
;MNASEDGTRNSLNHRPKIKSVNIPYYFQGEMEDSISLQIKSLVYVFHRFQISNLKPFLKISDLTDEYDFDYLGSNHHSNFNGANKSANQRSSMNSRSILMNDKLDRIYNVDHFKTQLLNDPYRILIDYSKNKFRSLLILSEAPSEFSEIPSLNTPNFNFLILKPDDPTEKYVEVIVNKSGIYSEHRINNKIKVQILLRIINRQKKALESNNANSPEFSGEFTKDDRANIIKSYVQKLAFYIQVQRIYKAALKSKERDMKNQLYKYSNDKSIQSYKSLKSERSRMILLPESTTSPIKNTNMNANNSSTGLLPNSTNHQISIMDLDDTVNQNNSDYPYYSDTADSQASSSTSSVNFVKLFTPEEKHVCFEQSKMAVRIRIERERTLLLF
;
A
#
# COMPACT_ATOMS: atom_id res chain seq x y z
N MET A 1 -10.41 89.09 -23.76
CA MET A 1 -9.17 89.38 -23.00
C MET A 1 -9.32 88.70 -21.66
N ASN A 2 -8.62 87.65 -21.25
CA ASN A 2 -7.34 87.01 -21.64
C ASN A 2 -7.48 85.49 -21.33
N ALA A 3 -7.06 84.61 -22.25
CA ALA A 3 -5.80 83.84 -22.23
C ALA A 3 -5.81 82.65 -21.23
N SER A 4 -5.86 81.40 -21.71
CA SER A 4 -4.70 80.51 -22.00
C SER A 4 -4.24 79.77 -20.74
N GLU A 5 -4.33 78.44 -20.69
CA GLU A 5 -3.23 77.44 -20.79
C GLU A 5 -3.38 76.54 -19.52
N ASP A 6 -3.06 75.25 -19.40
CA ASP A 6 -2.48 74.18 -20.20
C ASP A 6 -2.78 72.89 -19.37
N GLY A 7 -3.26 71.78 -19.93
CA GLY A 7 -2.35 70.75 -20.41
C GLY A 7 -1.74 69.83 -19.32
N THR A 8 -2.50 69.20 -18.42
CA THR A 8 -1.96 68.15 -17.52
C THR A 8 -2.31 66.73 -18.00
N ARG A 9 -1.40 66.17 -18.81
CA ARG A 9 -1.38 64.78 -19.24
C ARG A 9 -1.15 63.85 -18.05
N ASN A 10 -2.21 63.19 -17.57
CA ASN A 10 -2.09 62.06 -16.64
C ASN A 10 -1.54 60.83 -17.38
N SER A 11 -0.22 60.73 -17.40
CA SER A 11 0.54 59.54 -17.78
C SER A 11 0.23 58.40 -16.81
N LEU A 12 -0.73 57.55 -17.18
CA LEU A 12 -0.97 56.22 -16.61
C LEU A 12 0.32 55.39 -16.68
N ASN A 13 1.11 55.46 -15.62
CA ASN A 13 2.23 54.55 -15.37
C ASN A 13 1.67 53.14 -15.11
N HIS A 14 1.39 52.41 -16.20
CA HIS A 14 1.22 50.97 -16.17
C HIS A 14 2.58 50.31 -15.90
N ARG A 15 3.03 50.37 -14.64
CA ARG A 15 4.02 49.40 -14.18
C ARG A 15 3.35 48.02 -14.24
N PRO A 16 3.89 47.06 -15.01
CA PRO A 16 3.35 45.71 -14.98
C PRO A 16 3.45 45.20 -13.54
N LYS A 17 2.30 44.99 -12.90
CA LYS A 17 2.27 44.26 -11.62
C LYS A 17 2.83 42.88 -11.91
N ILE A 18 4.07 42.64 -11.50
CA ILE A 18 4.67 41.31 -11.51
C ILE A 18 3.81 40.49 -10.56
N LYS A 19 2.90 39.69 -11.12
CA LYS A 19 2.13 38.71 -10.36
C LYS A 19 3.17 37.77 -9.76
N SER A 20 3.27 37.74 -8.43
CA SER A 20 4.06 36.72 -7.73
C SER A 20 3.62 35.37 -8.26
N VAL A 21 4.58 34.57 -8.73
CA VAL A 21 4.28 33.22 -9.22
C VAL A 21 3.85 32.41 -8.00
N ASN A 22 2.59 31.97 -7.97
CA ASN A 22 2.10 31.09 -6.91
C ASN A 22 2.73 29.70 -7.13
N ILE A 23 3.62 29.32 -6.22
CA ILE A 23 4.30 28.02 -6.21
C ILE A 23 3.43 27.05 -5.41
N PRO A 24 3.10 25.86 -5.94
CA PRO A 24 2.23 24.91 -5.25
C PRO A 24 2.92 24.29 -4.02
N TYR A 25 2.14 24.11 -2.97
CA TYR A 25 2.56 23.38 -1.76
C TYR A 25 1.97 21.97 -1.69
N TYR A 26 1.01 21.63 -2.56
CA TYR A 26 0.35 20.32 -2.61
C TYR A 26 -0.35 19.92 -1.30
N PHE A 27 -0.72 20.91 -0.50
CA PHE A 27 -1.52 20.68 0.70
C PHE A 27 -2.94 20.25 0.33
N GLN A 28 -3.56 19.53 1.26
CA GLN A 28 -4.97 19.17 1.22
C GLN A 28 -5.63 19.81 2.45
N GLY A 29 -6.94 20.04 2.38
CA GLY A 29 -7.69 20.63 3.48
C GLY A 29 -7.93 22.12 3.28
N GLU A 30 -8.01 22.88 4.36
CA GLU A 30 -8.27 24.33 4.30
C GLU A 30 -7.09 25.10 3.68
N MET A 31 -5.88 24.55 3.79
CA MET A 31 -4.65 25.13 3.23
C MET A 31 -4.33 24.61 1.82
N GLU A 32 -5.28 23.97 1.13
CA GLU A 32 -5.05 23.47 -0.22
C GLU A 32 -4.72 24.58 -1.22
N ASP A 33 -3.88 24.28 -2.22
CA ASP A 33 -3.60 25.21 -3.31
C ASP A 33 -4.89 25.54 -4.07
N SER A 34 -4.94 26.70 -4.75
CA SER A 34 -6.05 26.98 -5.67
C SER A 34 -6.22 25.82 -6.66
N ILE A 35 -7.45 25.38 -6.91
CA ILE A 35 -7.74 24.21 -7.74
C ILE A 35 -7.08 24.29 -9.12
N SER A 36 -7.06 25.49 -9.71
CA SER A 36 -6.42 25.69 -11.00
C SER A 36 -4.90 25.44 -10.96
N LEU A 37 -4.24 25.87 -9.88
CA LEU A 37 -2.81 25.61 -9.68
C LEU A 37 -2.55 24.14 -9.40
N GLN A 38 -3.39 23.50 -8.57
CA GLN A 38 -3.28 22.08 -8.23
C GLN A 38 -3.43 21.20 -9.48
N ILE A 39 -4.40 21.47 -10.36
CA ILE A 39 -4.56 20.74 -11.62
C ILE A 39 -3.31 20.89 -12.50
N LYS A 40 -2.84 22.13 -12.71
CA LYS A 40 -1.67 22.41 -13.57
C LYS A 40 -0.41 21.72 -13.03
N SER A 41 -0.17 21.81 -11.72
CA SER A 41 1.00 21.21 -11.07
C SER A 41 0.93 19.69 -11.06
N LEU A 42 -0.23 19.10 -10.73
CA LEU A 42 -0.41 17.64 -10.70
C LEU A 42 -0.30 17.00 -12.09
N VAL A 43 -0.81 17.65 -13.15
CA VAL A 43 -0.59 17.20 -14.53
C VAL A 43 0.90 17.17 -14.86
N TYR A 44 1.63 18.23 -14.47
CA TYR A 44 3.05 18.31 -14.71
C TYR A 44 3.82 17.22 -13.96
N VAL A 45 3.61 17.07 -12.64
CA VAL A 45 4.32 16.07 -11.83
C VAL A 45 3.94 14.62 -12.20
N PHE A 46 2.69 14.38 -12.61
CA PHE A 46 2.24 13.07 -13.09
C PHE A 46 3.12 12.56 -14.21
N HIS A 47 3.38 13.43 -15.18
CA HIS A 47 4.20 13.11 -16.33
C HIS A 47 5.69 13.15 -16.01
N ARG A 48 6.14 14.14 -15.23
CA ARG A 48 7.55 14.33 -14.84
C ARG A 48 8.10 13.11 -14.10
N PHE A 49 7.29 12.52 -13.22
CA PHE A 49 7.63 11.32 -12.45
C PHE A 49 6.98 10.05 -13.00
N GLN A 50 6.43 10.08 -14.23
CA GLN A 50 5.78 8.92 -14.86
C GLN A 50 4.98 8.07 -13.87
N ILE A 51 4.10 8.70 -13.09
CA ILE A 51 3.52 8.08 -11.88
C ILE A 51 2.83 6.75 -12.19
N SER A 52 2.24 6.62 -13.38
CA SER A 52 1.62 5.39 -13.87
C SER A 52 2.59 4.22 -14.04
N ASN A 53 3.87 4.50 -14.29
CA ASN A 53 4.93 3.51 -14.52
C ASN A 53 5.72 3.17 -13.26
N LEU A 54 5.39 3.72 -12.09
CA LEU A 54 6.09 3.37 -10.86
C LEU A 54 5.98 1.87 -10.56
N LYS A 55 7.02 1.27 -9.99
CA LYS A 55 6.94 -0.09 -9.45
C LYS A 55 6.14 -0.11 -8.14
N PRO A 56 5.67 -1.28 -7.70
CA PRO A 56 4.91 -1.39 -6.45
C PRO A 56 5.68 -1.03 -5.19
N PHE A 57 7.02 -1.05 -5.21
CA PHE A 57 7.85 -0.65 -4.07
C PHE A 57 8.90 0.36 -4.53
N LEU A 58 9.27 1.26 -3.61
CA LEU A 58 10.39 2.18 -3.79
C LEU A 58 11.72 1.41 -3.78
N LYS A 59 12.72 1.94 -4.47
CA LYS A 59 14.09 1.44 -4.43
C LYS A 59 14.88 2.25 -3.39
N ILE A 60 15.78 1.61 -2.65
CA ILE A 60 16.78 2.34 -1.86
C ILE A 60 17.92 2.74 -2.81
N SER A 61 18.22 4.02 -2.86
CA SER A 61 19.30 4.59 -3.65
C SER A 61 20.66 4.15 -3.09
N ASP A 62 21.47 3.51 -3.92
CA ASP A 62 22.81 3.03 -3.54
C ASP A 62 23.77 4.17 -3.16
N LEU A 63 23.46 5.41 -3.56
CA LEU A 63 24.30 6.60 -3.34
C LEU A 63 23.95 7.37 -2.07
N THR A 64 22.66 7.44 -1.72
CA THR A 64 22.15 8.29 -0.64
C THR A 64 21.61 7.49 0.54
N ASP A 65 21.43 6.17 0.38
CA ASP A 65 20.68 5.31 1.33
C ASP A 65 19.25 5.81 1.60
N GLU A 66 18.72 6.63 0.69
CA GLU A 66 17.35 7.16 0.75
C GLU A 66 16.45 6.40 -0.23
N TYR A 67 15.15 6.39 0.06
CA TYR A 67 14.18 5.84 -0.88
C TYR A 67 14.04 6.74 -2.11
N ASP A 68 13.95 6.13 -3.29
CA ASP A 68 13.62 6.78 -4.55
C ASP A 68 12.60 5.97 -5.36
N PHE A 69 12.00 6.62 -6.35
CA PHE A 69 11.09 6.00 -7.29
C PHE A 69 11.81 4.96 -8.15
N ASP A 70 11.18 3.78 -8.26
CA ASP A 70 11.57 2.72 -9.20
C ASP A 70 10.50 2.62 -10.29
N TYR A 71 10.91 2.30 -11.51
CA TYR A 71 10.06 2.37 -12.71
C TYR A 71 10.00 1.04 -13.46
N LEU A 72 8.81 0.66 -13.91
CA LEU A 72 8.60 -0.47 -14.81
C LEU A 72 9.30 -0.21 -16.16
N GLY A 73 10.05 -1.18 -16.65
CA GLY A 73 10.76 -1.09 -17.93
C GLY A 73 12.08 -0.31 -17.90
N SER A 74 12.51 0.21 -16.74
CA SER A 74 13.84 0.79 -16.58
C SER A 74 14.91 -0.30 -16.50
N ASN A 75 15.19 -0.97 -17.61
CA ASN A 75 16.33 -1.87 -17.72
C ASN A 75 17.64 -1.13 -18.11
N HIS A 76 17.62 0.19 -18.39
CA HIS A 76 18.75 0.81 -19.13
C HIS A 76 19.07 2.32 -18.93
N HIS A 77 18.78 2.98 -17.80
CA HIS A 77 19.15 4.41 -17.67
C HIS A 77 19.97 4.88 -16.44
N SER A 78 20.61 3.98 -15.70
CA SER A 78 21.71 4.37 -14.80
C SER A 78 23.02 4.55 -15.60
N ASN A 79 23.08 5.53 -16.49
CA ASN A 79 24.33 6.05 -17.07
C ASN A 79 24.18 7.53 -17.46
N PHE A 80 23.38 8.30 -16.72
CA PHE A 80 23.44 9.76 -16.75
C PHE A 80 24.55 10.26 -15.84
N ASN A 81 25.79 9.91 -16.19
CA ASN A 81 27.02 10.59 -15.81
C ASN A 81 28.11 10.13 -16.78
N GLY A 82 28.23 10.85 -17.89
CA GLY A 82 29.25 10.55 -18.90
C GLY A 82 28.95 11.23 -20.20
N ALA A 83 29.45 12.45 -20.33
CA ALA A 83 29.49 13.21 -21.58
C ALA A 83 30.11 12.37 -22.71
N ASN A 84 29.30 11.66 -23.48
CA ASN A 84 29.67 11.14 -24.79
C ASN A 84 28.43 11.09 -25.68
N LYS A 85 28.30 12.14 -26.49
CA LYS A 85 27.37 12.24 -27.62
C LYS A 85 27.65 11.11 -28.61
N SER A 86 26.81 10.09 -28.67
CA SER A 86 26.73 9.20 -29.83
C SER A 86 25.36 9.38 -30.49
N ALA A 87 25.40 9.83 -31.75
CA ALA A 87 24.33 10.55 -32.43
C ALA A 87 23.27 9.68 -33.13
N ASN A 88 23.16 8.37 -32.84
CA ASN A 88 22.38 7.46 -33.69
C ASN A 88 21.41 6.56 -32.93
N GLN A 89 20.43 7.14 -32.23
CA GLN A 89 19.18 6.43 -31.90
C GLN A 89 17.97 7.31 -32.26
N ARG A 90 17.59 7.25 -33.55
CA ARG A 90 16.35 7.80 -34.10
C ARG A 90 15.40 6.64 -34.41
N SER A 91 14.64 6.14 -33.43
CA SER A 91 13.38 5.42 -33.69
C SER A 91 12.73 4.91 -32.39
N SER A 92 12.14 5.83 -31.61
CA SER A 92 10.94 5.53 -30.81
C SER A 92 10.29 6.86 -30.43
N MET A 93 9.81 7.57 -31.45
CA MET A 93 8.95 8.74 -31.30
C MET A 93 7.54 8.25 -31.00
N ASN A 94 7.04 8.52 -29.79
CA ASN A 94 5.67 9.00 -29.53
C ASN A 94 5.33 9.17 -28.04
N SER A 95 6.23 8.82 -27.10
CA SER A 95 6.11 9.35 -25.74
C SER A 95 6.63 10.79 -25.75
N ARG A 96 5.70 11.76 -25.78
CA ARG A 96 5.95 13.20 -25.68
C ARG A 96 7.20 13.46 -24.83
N SER A 97 8.23 13.99 -25.48
CA SER A 97 9.30 14.72 -24.82
C SER A 97 8.65 15.86 -24.04
N ILE A 98 8.19 15.55 -22.83
CA ILE A 98 7.91 16.55 -21.83
C ILE A 98 9.30 17.02 -21.48
N LEU A 99 9.72 18.08 -22.20
CA LEU A 99 10.99 18.75 -21.98
C LEU A 99 11.16 18.87 -20.48
N MET A 100 12.18 18.17 -19.96
CA MET A 100 12.69 18.35 -18.61
C MET A 100 13.04 19.83 -18.51
N ASN A 101 12.12 20.62 -17.95
CA ASN A 101 12.19 22.06 -17.98
C ASN A 101 12.44 22.49 -16.56
N ASP A 102 13.71 22.72 -16.23
CA ASP A 102 14.15 23.13 -14.90
C ASP A 102 13.38 24.36 -14.37
N LYS A 103 12.91 25.23 -15.27
CA LYS A 103 12.07 26.36 -14.90
C LYS A 103 10.69 25.92 -14.42
N LEU A 104 10.06 24.94 -15.11
CA LEU A 104 8.79 24.36 -14.65
C LEU A 104 8.98 23.51 -13.39
N ASP A 105 10.11 22.80 -13.26
CA ASP A 105 10.42 22.05 -12.03
C ASP A 105 10.45 22.98 -10.81
N ARG A 106 11.02 24.19 -10.94
CA ARG A 106 10.98 25.24 -9.91
C ARG A 106 9.59 25.85 -9.72
N ILE A 107 8.89 26.20 -10.80
CA ILE A 107 7.55 26.82 -10.74
C ILE A 107 6.54 25.90 -10.05
N TYR A 108 6.60 24.60 -10.35
CA TYR A 108 5.72 23.60 -9.77
C TYR A 108 6.33 22.87 -8.58
N ASN A 109 7.49 23.29 -8.09
CA ASN A 109 8.11 22.73 -6.88
C ASN A 109 8.15 21.19 -6.87
N VAL A 110 8.70 20.63 -7.95
CA VAL A 110 8.75 19.17 -8.19
C VAL A 110 9.49 18.44 -7.07
N ASP A 111 10.54 19.05 -6.53
CA ASP A 111 11.31 18.48 -5.43
C ASP A 111 10.46 18.36 -4.17
N HIS A 112 9.71 19.42 -3.80
CA HIS A 112 8.81 19.35 -2.65
C HIS A 112 7.72 18.30 -2.85
N PHE A 113 7.16 18.18 -4.05
CA PHE A 113 6.20 17.12 -4.37
C PHE A 113 6.79 15.72 -4.13
N LYS A 114 8.01 15.49 -4.63
CA LYS A 114 8.74 14.23 -4.42
C LYS A 114 8.96 13.98 -2.94
N THR A 115 9.46 14.96 -2.20
CA THR A 115 9.65 14.90 -0.76
C THR A 115 8.36 14.58 -0.03
N GLN A 116 7.21 15.14 -0.41
CA GLN A 116 5.93 14.79 0.22
C GLN A 116 5.51 13.34 -0.01
N LEU A 117 5.79 12.77 -1.18
CA LEU A 117 5.49 11.36 -1.45
C LEU A 117 6.46 10.42 -0.72
N LEU A 118 7.72 10.81 -0.57
CA LEU A 118 8.77 10.01 0.06
C LEU A 118 8.87 10.22 1.58
N ASN A 119 8.42 11.34 2.13
CA ASN A 119 8.41 11.59 3.57
C ASN A 119 7.07 11.20 4.18
N ASP A 120 6.62 9.99 3.85
CA ASP A 120 5.41 9.38 4.39
C ASP A 120 5.76 7.99 4.97
N PRO A 121 5.40 7.68 6.23
CA PRO A 121 5.73 6.38 6.83
C PRO A 121 5.04 5.20 6.14
N TYR A 122 3.97 5.45 5.37
CA TYR A 122 3.27 4.41 4.61
C TYR A 122 3.91 4.15 3.23
N ARG A 123 4.97 4.88 2.85
CA ARG A 123 5.68 4.69 1.56
C ARG A 123 6.22 3.28 1.33
N ILE A 124 6.44 2.55 2.42
CA ILE A 124 6.93 1.17 2.43
C ILE A 124 5.86 0.14 2.07
N LEU A 125 4.59 0.57 1.98
CA LEU A 125 3.48 -0.28 1.56
C LEU A 125 3.37 -0.31 0.04
N ILE A 126 2.86 -1.43 -0.46
CA ILE A 126 2.71 -1.68 -1.89
C ILE A 126 1.90 -0.57 -2.57
N ASP A 127 2.40 -0.09 -3.72
CA ASP A 127 1.82 0.94 -4.59
C ASP A 127 1.40 2.24 -3.87
N TYR A 128 1.94 2.53 -2.68
CA TYR A 128 1.47 3.65 -1.85
C TYR A 128 1.65 5.00 -2.55
N SER A 129 2.82 5.27 -3.15
CA SER A 129 3.08 6.56 -3.81
C SER A 129 2.10 6.84 -4.96
N LYS A 130 1.72 5.82 -5.75
CA LYS A 130 0.68 5.96 -6.80
C LYS A 130 -0.68 6.31 -6.20
N ASN A 131 -1.05 5.65 -5.11
CA ASN A 131 -2.37 5.80 -4.51
C ASN A 131 -2.50 7.08 -3.68
N LYS A 132 -1.39 7.53 -3.08
CA LYS A 132 -1.27 8.89 -2.55
C LYS A 132 -1.41 9.93 -3.66
N PHE A 133 -0.75 9.74 -4.80
CA PHE A 133 -0.98 10.60 -5.98
C PHE A 133 -2.46 10.63 -6.40
N ARG A 134 -3.11 9.48 -6.53
CA ARG A 134 -4.55 9.41 -6.88
C ARG A 134 -5.43 10.16 -5.88
N SER A 135 -5.12 10.14 -4.59
CA SER A 135 -5.86 10.93 -3.61
C SER A 135 -5.73 12.44 -3.80
N LEU A 136 -4.61 12.91 -4.36
CA LEU A 136 -4.42 14.33 -4.69
C LEU A 136 -5.23 14.75 -5.92
N LEU A 137 -5.69 13.81 -6.75
CA LEU A 137 -6.58 14.09 -7.88
C LEU A 137 -8.05 14.30 -7.45
N ILE A 138 -8.37 14.13 -6.16
CA ILE A 138 -9.71 14.37 -5.62
C ILE A 138 -9.77 15.82 -5.11
N LEU A 139 -10.36 16.68 -5.93
CA LEU A 139 -10.49 18.12 -5.74
C LEU A 139 -11.67 18.46 -4.82
N SER A 140 -11.53 19.54 -4.05
CA SER A 140 -12.60 20.06 -3.16
C SER A 140 -13.78 20.66 -3.90
N GLU A 141 -13.54 21.23 -5.07
CA GLU A 141 -14.51 22.01 -5.82
C GLU A 141 -14.21 21.93 -7.33
N ALA A 142 -15.17 22.36 -8.13
CA ALA A 142 -15.00 22.44 -9.57
C ALA A 142 -14.03 23.59 -9.94
N PRO A 143 -13.13 23.40 -10.91
CA PRO A 143 -12.26 24.48 -11.34
C PRO A 143 -13.05 25.63 -11.99
N SER A 144 -12.71 26.87 -11.64
CA SER A 144 -13.31 28.07 -12.24
C SER A 144 -12.61 28.52 -13.54
N GLU A 145 -11.33 28.20 -13.71
CA GLU A 145 -10.53 28.61 -14.89
C GLU A 145 -10.67 27.68 -16.10
N PHE A 146 -11.23 26.48 -15.92
CA PHE A 146 -11.24 25.43 -16.94
C PHE A 146 -12.66 25.14 -17.40
N SER A 147 -12.90 25.17 -18.71
CA SER A 147 -14.17 24.70 -19.29
C SER A 147 -14.30 23.17 -19.19
N GLU A 148 -13.18 22.47 -19.29
CA GLU A 148 -13.09 21.02 -19.13
C GLU A 148 -11.83 20.66 -18.34
N ILE A 149 -11.96 19.71 -17.42
CA ILE A 149 -10.85 19.23 -16.61
C ILE A 149 -9.88 18.43 -17.51
N PRO A 150 -8.57 18.75 -17.50
CA PRO A 150 -7.61 18.03 -18.33
C PRO A 150 -7.51 16.54 -17.95
N SER A 151 -7.50 15.68 -18.96
CA SER A 151 -7.29 14.24 -18.80
C SER A 151 -5.80 13.88 -18.80
N LEU A 152 -5.40 12.96 -17.91
CA LEU A 152 -4.05 12.39 -17.85
C LEU A 152 -3.83 11.27 -18.87
N ASN A 153 -4.87 10.91 -19.66
CA ASN A 153 -4.86 9.84 -20.67
C ASN A 153 -4.34 8.49 -20.14
N THR A 154 -4.48 8.25 -18.83
CA THR A 154 -4.06 7.01 -18.19
C THR A 154 -5.23 6.46 -17.39
N PRO A 155 -5.59 5.18 -17.54
CA PRO A 155 -6.68 4.58 -16.79
C PRO A 155 -6.43 4.74 -15.28
N ASN A 156 -7.51 4.97 -14.52
CA ASN A 156 -7.48 5.10 -13.06
C ASN A 156 -6.70 6.32 -12.52
N PHE A 157 -6.39 7.30 -13.36
CA PHE A 157 -5.83 8.60 -12.96
C PHE A 157 -6.71 9.72 -13.53
N ASN A 158 -7.78 10.03 -12.81
CA ASN A 158 -8.75 11.04 -13.21
C ASN A 158 -8.90 12.06 -12.09
N PHE A 159 -9.02 13.34 -12.44
CA PHE A 159 -9.48 14.34 -11.49
C PHE A 159 -10.96 14.11 -11.17
N LEU A 160 -11.29 14.16 -9.90
CA LEU A 160 -12.64 13.96 -9.39
C LEU A 160 -12.98 15.10 -8.44
N ILE A 161 -14.25 15.44 -8.34
CA ILE A 161 -14.74 16.46 -7.42
C ILE A 161 -15.45 15.76 -6.27
N LEU A 162 -15.06 16.10 -5.05
CA LEU A 162 -15.71 15.69 -3.81
C LEU A 162 -15.69 16.88 -2.86
N LYS A 163 -16.86 17.47 -2.63
CA LYS A 163 -16.97 18.59 -1.71
C LYS A 163 -16.96 18.10 -0.26
N PRO A 164 -16.52 18.92 0.70
CA PRO A 164 -16.58 18.56 2.11
C PRO A 164 -18.00 18.16 2.56
N ASP A 165 -18.99 18.98 2.21
CA ASP A 165 -20.41 18.88 2.54
C ASP A 165 -21.18 17.80 1.74
N ASP A 166 -20.51 17.09 0.84
CA ASP A 166 -21.15 16.02 0.06
C ASP A 166 -21.67 14.87 0.96
N PRO A 167 -22.80 14.23 0.62
CA PRO A 167 -23.36 13.15 1.42
C PRO A 167 -22.47 11.89 1.38
N THR A 168 -22.66 10.99 2.34
CA THR A 168 -21.83 9.78 2.50
C THR A 168 -21.83 8.88 1.25
N GLU A 169 -22.96 8.80 0.54
CA GLU A 169 -23.12 8.07 -0.71
C GLU A 169 -22.20 8.63 -1.79
N LYS A 170 -22.02 9.96 -1.82
CA LYS A 170 -21.13 10.63 -2.76
C LYS A 170 -19.66 10.36 -2.46
N TYR A 171 -19.28 10.31 -1.17
CA TYR A 171 -17.96 9.85 -0.75
C TYR A 171 -17.69 8.42 -1.23
N VAL A 172 -18.65 7.50 -1.09
CA VAL A 172 -18.53 6.12 -1.60
C VAL A 172 -18.38 6.11 -3.11
N GLU A 173 -19.21 6.84 -3.83
CA GLU A 173 -19.16 6.95 -5.29
C GLU A 173 -17.78 7.41 -5.77
N VAL A 174 -17.27 8.52 -5.22
CA VAL A 174 -16.02 9.13 -5.66
C VAL A 174 -14.82 8.30 -5.21
N ILE A 175 -14.69 8.01 -3.91
CA ILE A 175 -13.50 7.39 -3.34
C ILE A 175 -13.42 5.90 -3.69
N VAL A 176 -14.52 5.14 -3.68
CA VAL A 176 -14.48 3.69 -3.91
C VAL A 176 -14.61 3.36 -5.40
N ASN A 177 -15.57 3.99 -6.09
CA ASN A 177 -15.95 3.54 -7.42
C ASN A 177 -15.21 4.27 -8.55
N LYS A 178 -14.83 5.54 -8.36
CA LYS A 178 -14.26 6.38 -9.43
C LYS A 178 -12.77 6.69 -9.29
N SER A 179 -12.24 6.78 -8.07
CA SER A 179 -10.86 7.25 -7.79
C SER A 179 -9.75 6.38 -8.36
N GLY A 180 -10.04 5.10 -8.64
CA GLY A 180 -9.00 4.14 -9.03
C GLY A 180 -8.01 3.81 -7.92
N ILE A 181 -8.25 4.25 -6.68
CA ILE A 181 -7.40 3.92 -5.52
C ILE A 181 -7.34 2.40 -5.34
N TYR A 182 -6.11 1.89 -5.42
CA TYR A 182 -5.73 0.50 -5.39
C TYR A 182 -6.47 -0.36 -6.44
N SER A 183 -6.60 0.18 -7.66
CA SER A 183 -7.18 -0.53 -8.81
C SER A 183 -6.31 -1.68 -9.30
N GLU A 184 -5.01 -1.69 -8.97
CA GLU A 184 -4.08 -2.78 -9.27
C GLU A 184 -4.37 -4.06 -8.49
N HIS A 185 -5.12 -3.96 -7.39
CA HIS A 185 -5.44 -5.10 -6.52
C HIS A 185 -6.92 -5.44 -6.58
N ARG A 186 -7.22 -6.72 -6.75
CA ARG A 186 -8.58 -7.28 -6.76
C ARG A 186 -9.16 -7.33 -5.34
N ILE A 187 -9.62 -6.18 -4.85
CA ILE A 187 -10.26 -6.06 -3.54
C ILE A 187 -11.77 -5.99 -3.72
N ASN A 188 -12.50 -6.78 -2.94
CA ASN A 188 -13.96 -6.74 -2.94
C ASN A 188 -14.47 -5.34 -2.58
N ASN A 189 -15.33 -4.76 -3.42
CA ASN A 189 -15.92 -3.45 -3.19
C ASN A 189 -16.64 -3.35 -1.83
N LYS A 190 -17.25 -4.43 -1.33
CA LYS A 190 -17.86 -4.44 0.01
C LYS A 190 -16.85 -4.07 1.10
N ILE A 191 -15.62 -4.58 1.02
CA ILE A 191 -14.55 -4.27 1.99
C ILE A 191 -14.11 -2.82 1.85
N LYS A 192 -13.95 -2.33 0.61
CA LYS A 192 -13.64 -0.92 0.34
C LYS A 192 -14.68 0.02 0.96
N VAL A 193 -15.98 -0.26 0.74
CA VAL A 193 -17.09 0.52 1.31
C VAL A 193 -17.09 0.44 2.83
N GLN A 194 -16.92 -0.75 3.42
CA GLN A 194 -16.88 -0.91 4.88
C GLN A 194 -15.73 -0.12 5.52
N ILE A 195 -14.53 -0.12 4.93
CA ILE A 195 -13.40 0.68 5.42
C ILE A 195 -13.76 2.17 5.40
N LEU A 196 -14.33 2.66 4.29
CA LEU A 196 -14.68 4.07 4.16
C LEU A 196 -15.77 4.49 5.15
N LEU A 197 -16.86 3.73 5.26
CA LEU A 197 -17.96 4.04 6.18
C LEU A 197 -17.49 4.07 7.64
N ARG A 198 -16.58 3.16 8.03
CA ARG A 198 -15.98 3.20 9.38
C ARG A 198 -15.17 4.47 9.62
N ILE A 199 -14.43 4.95 8.63
CA ILE A 199 -13.66 6.20 8.73
C ILE A 199 -14.61 7.39 8.87
N ILE A 200 -15.63 7.48 8.00
CA ILE A 200 -16.63 8.56 8.02
C ILE A 200 -17.36 8.60 9.36
N ASN A 201 -17.82 7.44 9.85
CA ASN A 201 -18.53 7.36 11.13
C ASN A 201 -17.63 7.74 12.32
N ARG A 202 -16.34 7.41 12.28
CA ARG A 202 -15.38 7.85 13.30
C ARG A 202 -15.19 9.37 13.25
N GLN A 203 -15.12 9.96 12.05
CA GLN A 203 -14.97 11.40 11.89
C GLN A 203 -16.21 12.14 12.42
N LYS A 204 -17.43 11.68 12.07
CA LYS A 204 -18.68 12.23 12.59
C LYS A 204 -18.74 12.21 14.12
N LYS A 205 -18.41 11.07 14.74
CA LYS A 205 -18.36 10.95 16.20
C LYS A 205 -17.37 11.91 16.85
N ALA A 206 -16.21 12.12 16.23
CA ALA A 206 -15.21 13.05 16.73
C ALA A 206 -15.71 14.51 16.67
N LEU A 207 -16.45 14.87 15.62
CA LEU A 207 -17.07 16.19 15.50
C LEU A 207 -18.20 16.39 16.50
N GLU A 208 -19.06 15.39 16.69
CA GLU A 208 -20.11 15.40 17.72
C GLU A 208 -19.52 15.59 19.12
N SER A 209 -18.42 14.89 19.45
CA SER A 209 -17.78 15.02 20.77
C SER A 209 -17.13 16.38 20.99
N ASN A 210 -16.58 17.00 19.94
CA ASN A 210 -15.93 18.30 20.07
C ASN A 210 -16.93 19.46 20.19
N ASN A 211 -18.15 19.28 19.66
CA ASN A 211 -19.16 20.33 19.56
C ASN A 211 -20.38 20.13 20.48
N ALA A 212 -20.31 19.21 21.45
CA ALA A 212 -21.41 18.94 22.39
C ALA A 212 -21.92 20.19 23.16
N ASN A 213 -21.13 21.27 23.19
CA ASN A 213 -21.48 22.53 23.85
C ASN A 213 -21.92 23.65 22.89
N SER A 214 -21.93 23.42 21.57
CA SER A 214 -22.30 24.44 20.57
C SER A 214 -23.67 24.13 19.95
N PRO A 215 -24.71 24.95 20.21
CA PRO A 215 -26.06 24.72 19.69
C PRO A 215 -26.22 24.92 18.17
N GLU A 216 -25.21 25.42 17.47
CA GLU A 216 -25.24 25.71 16.02
C GLU A 216 -24.42 24.72 15.16
N PHE A 217 -24.17 23.50 15.66
CA PHE A 217 -23.37 22.54 14.90
C PHE A 217 -24.14 22.00 13.67
N SER A 218 -23.70 22.37 12.46
CA SER A 218 -24.33 21.95 11.19
C SER A 218 -24.09 20.48 10.81
N GLY A 219 -23.19 19.77 11.50
CA GLY A 219 -22.86 18.39 11.15
C GLY A 219 -22.07 18.23 9.85
N GLU A 220 -21.67 19.34 9.23
CA GLU A 220 -20.98 19.37 7.95
C GLU A 220 -19.47 19.15 8.14
N PHE A 221 -18.85 18.44 7.19
CA PHE A 221 -17.40 18.26 7.18
C PHE A 221 -16.70 19.50 6.66
N THR A 222 -15.57 19.85 7.27
CA THR A 222 -14.62 20.85 6.77
C THR A 222 -13.74 20.28 5.65
N LYS A 223 -12.97 21.12 4.94
CA LYS A 223 -12.00 20.61 3.95
C LYS A 223 -10.95 19.72 4.63
N ASP A 224 -10.56 20.05 5.86
CA ASP A 224 -9.62 19.25 6.65
C ASP A 224 -10.20 17.86 7.00
N ASP A 225 -11.48 17.79 7.38
CA ASP A 225 -12.17 16.51 7.59
C ASP A 225 -12.17 15.67 6.32
N ARG A 226 -12.50 16.26 5.17
CA ARG A 226 -12.46 15.58 3.87
C ARG A 226 -11.07 15.03 3.57
N ALA A 227 -10.03 15.86 3.71
CA ALA A 227 -8.64 15.47 3.48
C ALA A 227 -8.24 14.31 4.40
N ASN A 228 -8.61 14.38 5.68
CA ASN A 228 -8.35 13.33 6.67
C ASN A 228 -9.08 12.03 6.36
N ILE A 229 -10.33 12.08 5.88
CA ILE A 229 -11.10 10.90 5.44
C ILE A 229 -10.39 10.23 4.26
N ILE A 230 -10.03 10.99 3.22
CA ILE A 230 -9.34 10.47 2.02
C ILE A 230 -7.99 9.86 2.41
N LYS A 231 -7.17 10.58 3.18
CA LYS A 231 -5.86 10.12 3.67
C LYS A 231 -6.00 8.83 4.48
N SER A 232 -6.93 8.80 5.44
CA SER A 232 -7.20 7.61 6.26
C SER A 232 -7.65 6.43 5.42
N TYR A 233 -8.44 6.67 4.36
CA TYR A 233 -8.89 5.63 3.46
C TYR A 233 -7.73 4.99 2.69
N VAL A 234 -6.87 5.82 2.08
CA VAL A 234 -5.67 5.34 1.38
C VAL A 234 -4.79 4.52 2.32
N GLN A 235 -4.50 5.04 3.52
CA GLN A 235 -3.64 4.36 4.51
C GLN A 235 -4.24 3.03 5.00
N LYS A 236 -5.53 3.00 5.36
CA LYS A 236 -6.18 1.76 5.83
C LYS A 236 -6.30 0.72 4.72
N LEU A 237 -6.56 1.15 3.49
CA LEU A 237 -6.64 0.24 2.35
C LEU A 237 -5.26 -0.32 1.98
N ALA A 238 -4.22 0.52 2.00
CA ALA A 238 -2.82 0.12 1.84
C ALA A 238 -2.42 -0.96 2.85
N PHE A 239 -2.73 -0.69 4.12
CA PHE A 239 -2.47 -1.61 5.23
C PHE A 239 -3.17 -2.95 4.99
N TYR A 240 -4.47 -2.93 4.70
CA TYR A 240 -5.25 -4.13 4.43
C TYR A 240 -4.68 -4.97 3.29
N ILE A 241 -4.29 -4.35 2.18
CA ILE A 241 -3.69 -5.04 1.02
C ILE A 241 -2.37 -5.69 1.41
N GLN A 242 -1.51 -4.96 2.11
CA GLN A 242 -0.20 -5.46 2.53
C GLN A 242 -0.35 -6.66 3.47
N VAL A 243 -1.28 -6.60 4.42
CA VAL A 243 -1.59 -7.72 5.32
C VAL A 243 -2.07 -8.94 4.54
N GLN A 244 -3.03 -8.77 3.62
CA GLN A 244 -3.52 -9.86 2.77
C GLN A 244 -2.40 -10.49 1.94
N ARG A 245 -1.50 -9.68 1.40
CA ARG A 245 -0.34 -10.15 0.62
C ARG A 245 0.61 -11.00 1.45
N ILE A 246 1.00 -10.52 2.64
CA ILE A 246 1.91 -11.24 3.55
C ILE A 246 1.25 -12.52 4.05
N TYR A 247 -0.03 -12.45 4.43
CA TYR A 247 -0.80 -13.59 4.88
C TYR A 247 -0.86 -14.71 3.84
N LYS A 248 -1.20 -14.38 2.59
CA LYS A 248 -1.21 -15.34 1.48
C LYS A 248 0.18 -15.96 1.25
N ALA A 249 1.24 -15.16 1.31
CA ALA A 249 2.61 -15.65 1.15
C ALA A 249 3.03 -16.58 2.30
N ALA A 250 2.65 -16.25 3.53
CA ALA A 250 2.94 -17.06 4.72
C ALA A 250 2.23 -18.42 4.66
N LEU A 251 0.94 -18.45 4.31
CA LEU A 251 0.22 -19.72 4.11
C LEU A 251 0.84 -20.57 3.01
N LYS A 252 1.20 -19.97 1.86
CA LYS A 252 1.88 -20.67 0.77
C LYS A 252 3.26 -21.18 1.16
N SER A 253 3.97 -20.47 2.05
CA SER A 253 5.25 -20.96 2.60
C SER A 253 5.03 -22.18 3.48
N LYS A 254 4.11 -22.08 4.46
CA LYS A 254 3.79 -23.18 5.38
C LYS A 254 3.29 -24.42 4.63
N GLU A 255 2.53 -24.23 3.55
CA GLU A 255 2.09 -25.30 2.66
C GLU A 255 3.28 -26.02 1.99
N ARG A 256 4.24 -25.26 1.44
CA ARG A 256 5.45 -25.83 0.83
C ARG A 256 6.29 -26.57 1.86
N ASP A 257 6.42 -26.03 3.06
CA ASP A 257 7.20 -26.65 4.14
C ASP A 257 6.59 -27.99 4.55
N MET A 258 5.25 -28.06 4.68
CA MET A 258 4.56 -29.31 5.00
C MET A 258 4.64 -30.34 3.87
N LYS A 259 4.55 -29.92 2.59
CA LYS A 259 4.79 -30.80 1.44
C LYS A 259 6.20 -31.37 1.49
N ASN A 260 7.20 -30.53 1.73
CA ASN A 260 8.59 -30.95 1.85
C ASN A 260 8.80 -31.93 3.01
N GLN A 261 8.10 -31.76 4.14
CA GLN A 261 8.12 -32.72 5.25
C GLN A 261 7.52 -34.07 4.85
N LEU A 262 6.36 -34.09 4.18
CA LEU A 262 5.74 -35.32 3.69
C LEU A 262 6.63 -36.07 2.69
N TYR A 263 7.30 -35.36 1.79
CA TYR A 263 8.27 -35.96 0.87
C TYR A 263 9.47 -36.59 1.58
N LYS A 264 9.99 -35.96 2.65
CA LYS A 264 11.05 -36.54 3.48
C LYS A 264 10.60 -37.87 4.11
N TYR A 265 9.41 -37.91 4.70
CA TYR A 265 8.88 -39.15 5.29
C TYR A 265 8.58 -40.25 4.26
N SER A 266 8.17 -39.89 3.04
CA SER A 266 7.95 -40.86 1.97
C SER A 266 9.24 -41.48 1.45
N ASN A 267 10.32 -40.69 1.37
CA ASN A 267 11.61 -41.17 0.90
C ASN A 267 12.35 -41.98 1.98
N ASP A 268 12.23 -41.64 3.26
CA ASP A 268 12.81 -42.43 4.35
C ASP A 268 12.09 -43.78 4.55
N LYS A 269 10.84 -43.89 4.09
CA LYS A 269 10.06 -45.14 4.07
C LYS A 269 10.02 -45.83 2.70
N SER A 270 10.85 -45.41 1.75
CA SER A 270 11.39 -46.34 0.76
C SER A 270 12.37 -47.24 1.52
N ILE A 271 11.86 -48.13 2.39
CA ILE A 271 11.77 -49.56 2.06
C ILE A 271 12.87 -49.85 1.08
N GLN A 272 14.00 -50.32 1.64
CA GLN A 272 14.86 -51.27 0.97
C GLN A 272 13.94 -52.11 0.10
N SER A 273 13.90 -51.79 -1.20
CA SER A 273 13.29 -52.64 -2.20
C SER A 273 13.77 -54.01 -1.83
N TYR A 274 12.82 -54.87 -1.43
CA TYR A 274 13.07 -56.28 -1.22
C TYR A 274 13.64 -56.76 -2.55
N LYS A 275 14.96 -56.65 -2.70
CA LYS A 275 15.74 -57.23 -3.77
C LYS A 275 15.46 -58.70 -3.63
N SER A 276 14.46 -59.14 -4.38
CA SER A 276 14.16 -60.52 -4.69
C SER A 276 14.54 -61.48 -3.57
N LEU A 277 13.69 -61.60 -2.55
CA LEU A 277 13.54 -62.92 -1.94
C LEU A 277 12.97 -63.81 -3.04
N LYS A 278 13.86 -64.34 -3.89
CA LYS A 278 13.58 -65.52 -4.70
C LYS A 278 13.00 -66.52 -3.70
N SER A 279 11.82 -67.04 -4.00
CA SER A 279 11.15 -68.05 -3.20
C SER A 279 12.05 -69.28 -3.10
N GLU A 280 12.91 -69.31 -2.08
CA GLU A 280 13.65 -70.50 -1.74
C GLU A 280 12.70 -71.39 -0.95
N ARG A 281 12.23 -72.39 -1.69
CA ARG A 281 11.31 -73.43 -1.29
C ARG A 281 11.75 -74.02 0.05
N SER A 282 10.85 -73.95 1.02
CA SER A 282 10.95 -74.48 2.37
C SER A 282 11.61 -75.87 2.43
N ARG A 283 12.68 -75.99 3.22
CA ARG A 283 12.98 -77.21 3.97
C ARG A 283 12.94 -76.88 5.45
N MET A 284 11.90 -77.39 6.10
CA MET A 284 11.78 -77.46 7.56
C MET A 284 12.98 -78.24 8.11
N ILE A 285 13.68 -77.65 9.07
CA ILE A 285 14.46 -78.39 10.06
C ILE A 285 13.99 -77.89 11.43
N LEU A 286 13.54 -78.86 12.23
CA LEU A 286 13.00 -78.74 13.58
C LEU A 286 14.11 -78.74 14.64
N LEU A 287 13.78 -78.14 15.80
CA LEU A 287 14.32 -78.31 17.18
C LEU A 287 15.47 -77.37 17.63
N PRO A 288 15.72 -77.22 18.96
CA PRO A 288 14.77 -76.91 20.04
C PRO A 288 15.29 -75.79 20.99
N GLU A 289 14.44 -75.47 21.97
CA GLU A 289 14.54 -74.51 23.08
C GLU A 289 15.88 -74.35 23.82
N SER A 290 16.16 -73.13 24.29
CA SER A 290 16.67 -72.89 25.65
C SER A 290 16.47 -71.43 26.08
N THR A 291 15.56 -71.28 27.05
CA THR A 291 15.67 -70.48 28.29
C THR A 291 16.81 -69.44 28.39
N THR A 292 16.46 -68.18 28.65
CA THR A 292 16.64 -67.46 29.95
C THR A 292 16.47 -65.94 29.79
N SER A 293 15.53 -65.36 30.56
CA SER A 293 15.53 -63.96 31.04
C SER A 293 16.52 -63.81 32.23
N PRO A 294 16.71 -62.67 32.95
CA PRO A 294 16.06 -61.33 32.96
C PRO A 294 17.05 -60.13 33.17
N ILE A 295 16.53 -58.90 33.45
CA ILE A 295 17.03 -57.81 34.34
C ILE A 295 16.65 -56.43 33.75
N LYS A 296 15.69 -55.65 34.28
CA LYS A 296 15.63 -54.77 35.50
C LYS A 296 16.30 -53.38 35.35
N ASN A 297 15.58 -52.38 35.89
CA ASN A 297 16.03 -51.05 36.38
C ASN A 297 16.15 -49.92 35.32
N THR A 298 15.84 -48.64 35.57
CA THR A 298 15.43 -47.89 36.77
C THR A 298 14.83 -46.52 36.36
N ASN A 299 13.91 -46.01 37.19
CA ASN A 299 13.53 -44.60 37.34
C ASN A 299 14.73 -43.65 37.46
N MET A 300 14.57 -42.39 37.03
CA MET A 300 15.07 -41.20 37.74
C MET A 300 14.17 -39.99 37.44
N ASN A 301 13.62 -39.44 38.53
CA ASN A 301 13.02 -38.12 38.67
C ASN A 301 14.03 -36.99 38.37
N ALA A 302 13.54 -35.79 38.04
CA ALA A 302 13.61 -34.59 38.90
C ALA A 302 13.55 -33.26 38.11
N ASN A 303 12.55 -32.45 38.46
CA ASN A 303 12.58 -31.02 38.75
C ASN A 303 13.64 -30.13 38.07
N ASN A 304 13.20 -29.03 37.44
CA ASN A 304 13.45 -27.72 38.04
C ASN A 304 12.61 -26.58 37.44
N SER A 305 12.12 -25.79 38.39
CA SER A 305 11.44 -24.51 38.32
C SER A 305 12.35 -23.35 37.90
N SER A 306 11.81 -22.39 37.16
CA SER A 306 12.22 -20.98 37.26
C SER A 306 11.09 -20.05 36.80
N THR A 307 10.33 -19.59 37.79
CA THR A 307 9.44 -18.43 37.73
C THR A 307 10.31 -17.16 37.71
N GLY A 308 10.29 -16.44 36.58
CA GLY A 308 10.88 -15.11 36.44
C GLY A 308 9.80 -14.04 36.32
N LEU A 309 9.62 -13.27 37.39
CA LEU A 309 8.85 -12.03 37.43
C LEU A 309 9.67 -10.91 36.79
N LEU A 310 9.08 -10.15 35.86
CA LEU A 310 9.61 -8.87 35.38
C LEU A 310 8.52 -7.79 35.40
N PRO A 311 8.89 -6.53 35.64
CA PRO A 311 7.99 -5.47 36.08
C PRO A 311 7.27 -4.76 34.93
N ASN A 312 6.05 -4.32 35.26
CA ASN A 312 5.22 -3.41 34.47
C ASN A 312 5.96 -2.11 34.16
N SER A 313 6.24 -1.88 32.88
CA SER A 313 6.54 -0.56 32.32
C SER A 313 5.27 -0.04 31.65
N THR A 314 4.59 0.90 32.31
CA THR A 314 3.48 1.66 31.74
C THR A 314 4.02 2.72 30.79
N ASN A 315 4.25 2.32 29.54
CA ASN A 315 4.38 3.28 28.43
C ASN A 315 2.99 3.63 27.92
N HIS A 316 2.63 4.91 27.99
CA HIS A 316 1.48 5.48 27.32
C HIS A 316 1.67 5.35 25.80
N GLN A 317 1.25 4.21 25.25
CA GLN A 317 1.09 4.02 23.82
C GLN A 317 -0.13 4.83 23.36
N ILE A 318 0.11 5.82 22.52
CA ILE A 318 -0.92 6.48 21.75
C ILE A 318 -1.51 5.38 20.84
N SER A 319 -2.71 4.88 21.17
CA SER A 319 -3.43 3.89 20.36
C SER A 319 -3.86 4.54 19.04
N ILE A 320 -2.99 4.46 18.03
CA ILE A 320 -3.26 4.91 16.67
C ILE A 320 -3.26 3.69 15.76
N MET A 321 -4.28 2.84 15.94
CA MET A 321 -4.95 2.03 14.90
C MET A 321 -5.70 0.87 15.57
N ASP A 322 -6.77 1.21 16.31
CA ASP A 322 -7.86 0.27 16.60
C ASP A 322 -8.57 -0.06 15.28
N LEU A 323 -7.98 -1.04 14.58
CA LEU A 323 -8.63 -1.89 13.60
C LEU A 323 -9.14 -3.18 14.26
N ASP A 324 -8.91 -3.31 15.56
CA ASP A 324 -9.47 -4.31 16.45
C ASP A 324 -10.82 -3.77 16.91
N ASP A 325 -11.87 -4.20 16.20
CA ASP A 325 -13.21 -4.49 16.72
C ASP A 325 -14.18 -4.60 15.54
N THR A 326 -14.79 -5.78 15.39
CA THR A 326 -15.96 -6.06 14.54
C THR A 326 -15.76 -6.27 13.02
N VAL A 327 -14.68 -6.91 12.56
CA VAL A 327 -14.86 -7.82 11.41
C VAL A 327 -15.45 -9.11 11.97
N ASN A 328 -16.77 -9.07 12.16
CA ASN A 328 -17.58 -10.16 12.67
C ASN A 328 -17.28 -11.43 11.86
N GLN A 329 -16.83 -12.48 12.54
CA GLN A 329 -16.31 -13.75 12.01
C GLN A 329 -17.38 -14.63 11.30
N ASN A 330 -18.58 -14.11 11.04
CA ASN A 330 -19.72 -14.94 10.62
C ASN A 330 -19.86 -15.13 9.10
N ASN A 331 -18.87 -14.71 8.30
CA ASN A 331 -18.78 -15.09 6.88
C ASN A 331 -17.30 -15.30 6.53
N SER A 332 -16.76 -16.45 6.90
CA SER A 332 -15.39 -16.88 6.60
C SER A 332 -15.19 -17.32 5.14
N ASP A 333 -16.18 -17.12 4.28
CA ASP A 333 -16.02 -17.12 2.83
C ASP A 333 -15.30 -15.84 2.39
N TYR A 334 -14.05 -15.69 2.83
CA TYR A 334 -13.07 -14.97 2.02
C TYR A 334 -12.88 -15.84 0.78
N PRO A 335 -13.38 -15.44 -0.41
CA PRO A 335 -13.09 -16.21 -1.61
C PRO A 335 -11.59 -16.03 -1.83
N TYR A 336 -10.85 -17.05 -1.42
CA TYR A 336 -9.46 -17.24 -1.78
C TYR A 336 -9.46 -17.47 -3.30
N TYR A 337 -9.58 -16.39 -4.07
CA TYR A 337 -9.32 -16.44 -5.50
C TYR A 337 -7.83 -16.73 -5.62
N SER A 338 -7.53 -18.00 -5.90
CA SER A 338 -6.22 -18.43 -6.36
C SER A 338 -6.02 -17.80 -7.73
N ASP A 339 -5.50 -16.58 -7.77
CA ASP A 339 -5.15 -15.86 -9.02
C ASP A 339 -3.95 -16.50 -9.75
N THR A 340 -3.62 -17.78 -9.46
CA THR A 340 -2.67 -18.55 -10.27
C THR A 340 -3.39 -19.08 -11.50
N ALA A 341 -3.59 -18.22 -12.49
CA ALA A 341 -3.88 -18.59 -13.87
C ALA A 341 -2.60 -18.99 -14.64
N ASP A 342 -1.51 -19.29 -13.94
CA ASP A 342 -0.25 -19.69 -14.57
C ASP A 342 -0.12 -21.22 -14.60
N SER A 343 -0.10 -21.71 -15.83
CA SER A 343 0.44 -22.99 -16.30
C SER A 343 -0.42 -24.23 -16.06
N GLN A 344 -1.27 -24.50 -17.05
CA GLN A 344 -1.68 -25.86 -17.42
C GLN A 344 -0.44 -26.66 -17.85
N ALA A 345 0.31 -27.20 -16.89
CA ALA A 345 1.20 -28.32 -17.13
C ALA A 345 0.49 -29.55 -16.55
N SER A 346 -0.13 -30.31 -17.44
CA SER A 346 -0.84 -31.56 -17.19
C SER A 346 0.09 -32.58 -16.54
N SER A 347 0.07 -32.70 -15.21
CA SER A 347 0.48 -33.93 -14.54
C SER A 347 -0.58 -34.30 -13.51
N SER A 348 -1.09 -35.52 -13.67
CA SER A 348 -2.31 -36.06 -13.04
C SER A 348 -2.16 -36.40 -11.56
N THR A 349 -1.39 -35.62 -10.79
CA THR A 349 -1.27 -35.80 -9.35
C THR A 349 -2.33 -34.98 -8.65
N SER A 350 -3.37 -35.67 -8.17
CA SER A 350 -4.42 -35.22 -7.25
C SER A 350 -4.15 -33.86 -6.59
N SER A 351 -4.81 -32.82 -7.10
CA SER A 351 -4.88 -31.50 -6.46
C SER A 351 -5.72 -31.62 -5.19
N VAL A 352 -5.12 -32.13 -4.11
CA VAL A 352 -5.73 -32.09 -2.78
C VAL A 352 -6.13 -30.64 -2.53
N ASN A 353 -7.39 -30.41 -2.18
CA ASN A 353 -7.94 -29.08 -2.03
C ASN A 353 -7.36 -28.43 -0.76
N PHE A 354 -6.16 -27.86 -0.90
CA PHE A 354 -5.26 -27.50 0.20
C PHE A 354 -5.76 -26.36 1.10
N VAL A 355 -6.84 -25.67 0.70
CA VAL A 355 -7.57 -24.73 1.57
C VAL A 355 -8.05 -25.41 2.87
N LYS A 356 -8.19 -26.74 2.88
CA LYS A 356 -8.54 -27.55 4.06
C LYS A 356 -7.37 -27.94 4.97
N LEU A 357 -6.12 -27.62 4.62
CA LEU A 357 -4.95 -28.04 5.41
C LEU A 357 -4.80 -27.29 6.74
N PHE A 358 -5.26 -26.05 6.80
CA PHE A 358 -5.09 -25.19 7.96
C PHE A 358 -6.41 -25.03 8.68
N THR A 359 -6.35 -25.21 10.00
CA THR A 359 -7.47 -24.94 10.89
C THR A 359 -7.82 -23.44 10.84
N PRO A 360 -9.09 -23.06 11.10
CA PRO A 360 -9.49 -21.66 11.22
C PRO A 360 -8.62 -20.87 12.21
N GLU A 361 -8.21 -21.51 13.31
CA GLU A 361 -7.37 -20.93 14.36
C GLU A 361 -5.98 -20.60 13.82
N GLU A 362 -5.34 -21.53 13.11
CA GLU A 362 -4.03 -21.29 12.48
C GLU A 362 -4.10 -20.17 11.43
N LYS A 363 -5.19 -20.14 10.65
CA LYS A 363 -5.43 -19.07 9.66
C LYS A 363 -5.56 -17.72 10.36
N HIS A 364 -6.28 -17.66 11.46
CA HIS A 364 -6.45 -16.43 12.24
C HIS A 364 -5.12 -15.97 12.85
N VAL A 365 -4.35 -16.86 13.49
CA VAL A 365 -3.03 -16.55 14.05
C VAL A 365 -2.07 -16.03 12.98
N CYS A 366 -2.03 -16.68 11.81
CA CYS A 366 -1.18 -16.24 10.71
C CYS A 366 -1.60 -14.86 10.15
N PHE A 367 -2.90 -14.56 10.14
CA PHE A 367 -3.41 -13.25 9.75
C PHE A 367 -3.00 -12.17 10.76
N GLU A 368 -3.16 -12.40 12.06
CA GLU A 368 -2.75 -11.45 13.10
C GLU A 368 -1.23 -11.23 13.13
N GLN A 369 -0.43 -12.27 12.91
CA GLN A 369 1.03 -12.13 12.73
C GLN A 369 1.37 -11.25 11.52
N SER A 370 0.65 -11.42 10.41
CA SER A 370 0.82 -10.58 9.21
C SER A 370 0.45 -9.12 9.49
N LYS A 371 -0.65 -8.88 10.21
CA LYS A 371 -1.09 -7.55 10.67
C LYS A 371 -0.03 -6.88 11.54
N MET A 372 0.49 -7.62 12.53
CA MET A 372 1.55 -7.13 13.42
C MET A 372 2.83 -6.80 12.66
N ALA A 373 3.24 -7.66 11.72
CA ALA A 373 4.43 -7.41 10.90
C ALA A 373 4.33 -6.11 10.08
N VAL A 374 3.16 -5.82 9.52
CA VAL A 374 2.93 -4.56 8.79
C VAL A 374 2.97 -3.36 9.75
N ARG A 375 2.31 -3.44 10.92
CA ARG A 375 2.34 -2.38 11.95
C ARG A 375 3.77 -2.05 12.37
N ILE A 376 4.55 -3.07 12.75
CA ILE A 376 5.96 -2.91 13.16
C ILE A 376 6.76 -2.21 12.06
N ARG A 377 6.56 -2.59 10.79
CA ARG A 377 7.29 -1.98 9.68
C ARG A 377 6.95 -0.50 9.47
N ILE A 378 5.67 -0.13 9.59
CA ILE A 378 5.23 1.28 9.50
C ILE A 378 5.79 2.10 10.68
N GLU A 379 5.76 1.55 11.90
CA GLU A 379 6.30 2.26 13.07
C GLU A 379 7.80 2.49 12.97
N ARG A 380 8.57 1.49 12.50
CA ARG A 380 10.00 1.67 12.21
C ARG A 380 10.22 2.81 11.22
N GLU A 381 9.44 2.86 10.14
CA GLU A 381 9.54 3.91 9.14
C GLU A 381 9.19 5.30 9.71
N ARG A 382 8.21 5.36 10.61
CA ARG A 382 7.84 6.60 11.29
C ARG A 382 8.96 7.10 12.17
N THR A 383 9.62 6.22 12.93
CA THR A 383 10.78 6.59 13.75
C THR A 383 11.92 7.12 12.87
N LEU A 384 12.19 6.49 11.73
CA LEU A 384 13.23 6.94 10.80
C LEU A 384 12.97 8.31 10.17
N LEU A 385 11.72 8.76 10.08
CA LEU A 385 11.38 10.07 9.53
C LEU A 385 11.38 11.22 10.55
N LEU A 386 11.44 10.90 11.85
CA LEU A 386 11.45 11.91 12.91
C LEU A 386 12.88 12.36 13.28
N PHE A 387 13.88 11.61 12.85
CA PHE A 387 15.31 11.92 12.98
C PHE A 387 15.87 12.30 11.61
#